data_AF-A0A3D4ED76-F1
#
_entry.id   AF-A0A3D4ED76-F1
#
_cell.length_a   1.000
_cell.length_b   1.000
_cell.length_c   1.000
_cell.angle_alpha   90.00
_cell.angle_beta   90.00
_cell.angle_gamma   90.00
#
_symmetry.space_group_name_H-M   'P 1'
#
loop_
_entity.id
_entity.type
_entity.pdbx_description
1 polymer ?
#
loop_
_entity_poly.entity_id
_entity_poly.type
_entity_poly.pdbx_seq_one_letter_code
_entity_poly.pdbx_strand_id
1 'polypeptide(L)' 'MESSRCKAFLAAAECGSLTKAAERLNYTASGVSQLISAMESDFG' A
#
# COMPACT_ATOMS: atom_id res chain seq x y z
N MET A 1 8.13 -12.95 2.99
CA MET A 1 7.98 -11.49 3.16
C MET A 1 6.88 -11.05 2.21
N GLU A 2 5.71 -10.68 2.73
CA GLU A 2 4.52 -10.32 1.96
C GLU A 2 4.80 -9.05 1.12
N SER A 3 5.42 -9.24 -0.05
CA SER A 3 5.96 -8.20 -0.91
C SER A 3 4.91 -7.16 -1.31
N SER A 4 3.64 -7.56 -1.39
CA SER A 4 2.51 -6.71 -1.75
C SER A 4 2.28 -5.58 -0.74
N ARG A 5 2.44 -5.87 0.56
CA ARG A 5 2.26 -4.89 1.65
C ARG A 5 3.35 -3.83 1.64
N CYS A 6 4.62 -4.25 1.54
CA CYS A 6 5.74 -3.33 1.40
C CYS A 6 5.67 -2.52 0.09
N LYS A 7 5.25 -3.13 -1.03
CA LYS A 7 5.07 -2.42 -2.30
C LYS A 7 3.97 -1.37 -2.23
N ALA A 8 2.83 -1.69 -1.60
CA ALA A 8 1.74 -0.75 -1.39
C ALA A 8 2.21 0.47 -0.58
N PHE A 9 2.94 0.23 0.51
CA PHE A 9 3.52 1.30 1.32
C PHE A 9 4.56 2.13 0.56
N LEU A 10 5.50 1.49 -0.13
CA LEU A 10 6.53 2.17 -0.89
C LEU A 10 5.93 3.04 -2.01
N ALA A 11 4.98 2.48 -2.77
CA ALA A 11 4.29 3.23 -3.83
C ALA A 11 3.48 4.40 -3.26
N ALA A 12 2.83 4.23 -2.11
CA ALA A 12 2.11 5.31 -1.44
C ALA A 12 3.06 6.43 -0.99
N ALA A 13 4.22 6.08 -0.44
CA ALA A 13 5.25 7.03 -0.03
C ALA A 13 5.88 7.76 -1.23
N GLU A 14 6.16 7.05 -2.33
CA GLU A 14 6.70 7.64 -3.57
C GLU A 14 5.68 8.56 -4.26
N CYS A 15 4.42 8.13 -4.35
CA CYS A 15 3.38 8.91 -5.03
C CYS A 15 2.79 10.03 -4.16
N GLY A 16 2.97 9.98 -2.84
CA GLY A 16 2.33 10.87 -1.86
C GLY A 16 0.80 10.75 -1.84
N SER A 17 0.23 9.69 -2.43
CA SER A 17 -1.22 9.50 -2.57
C SER A 17 -1.55 8.02 -2.72
N LEU A 18 -2.51 7.55 -1.91
CA LEU A 18 -3.02 6.18 -1.96
C LEU A 18 -3.72 5.87 -3.30
N THR A 19 -4.41 6.85 -3.89
CA THR A 19 -5.09 6.68 -5.17
C THR A 19 -4.09 6.48 -6.31
N LYS A 20 -3.04 7.31 -6.38
CA LYS A 20 -2.00 7.16 -7.40
C LYS A 20 -1.20 5.86 -7.24
N ALA A 21 -0.92 5.47 -6.00
CA ALA A 21 -0.28 4.19 -5.71
C ALA A 21 -1.16 3.01 -6.15
N ALA A 22 -2.48 3.11 -5.94
CA ALA A 22 -3.43 2.10 -6.37
C ALA A 22 -3.48 1.97 -7.90
N GLU A 23 -3.52 3.07 -8.65
CA GLU A 23 -3.44 3.06 -10.11
C GLU A 23 -2.14 2.40 -10.60
N ARG A 24 -1.00 2.74 -9.99
CA ARG A 24 0.32 2.18 -10.37
C ARG A 24 0.44 0.68 -10.07
N LEU A 25 -0.17 0.22 -9.00
CA LEU A 25 -0.13 -1.17 -8.55
C LEU A 25 -1.32 -2.01 -9.04
N ASN A 26 -2.21 -1.42 -9.84
CA ASN A 26 -3.45 -2.04 -10.32
C ASN A 26 -4.34 -2.56 -9.17
N TYR A 27 -4.42 -1.77 -8.10
CA TYR A 27 -5.28 -1.97 -6.93
C TYR A 27 -6.37 -0.90 -6.86
N THR A 28 -7.28 -1.05 -5.90
CA THR A 28 -8.16 0.04 -5.46
C THR A 28 -7.48 0.84 -4.34
N ALA A 29 -7.86 2.12 -4.18
CA ALA A 29 -7.34 2.96 -3.10
C ALA A 29 -7.63 2.35 -1.70
N SER A 30 -8.80 1.73 -1.54
CA SER A 30 -9.15 0.98 -0.32
C SER A 30 -8.27 -0.25 -0.12
N GLY A 31 -7.94 -0.99 -1.19
CA GLY A 31 -7.05 -2.15 -1.12
C GLY A 31 -5.62 -1.78 -0.72
N VAL A 32 -5.09 -0.68 -1.26
CA VAL A 32 -3.77 -0.15 -0.83
C VAL A 32 -3.80 0.25 0.64
N SER A 33 -4.85 0.94 1.09
CA SER A 33 -5.02 1.30 2.50
C SER A 33 -5.06 0.06 3.41
N GLN A 34 -5.84 -0.96 3.06
CA GLN A 34 -5.91 -2.21 3.80
C GLN A 34 -4.57 -2.95 3.86
N LEU A 35 -3.81 -2.97 2.75
CA LEU A 35 -2.48 -3.58 2.71
C LEU A 35 -1.50 -2.88 3.64
N ILE A 36 -1.56 -1.54 3.69
CA ILE A 36 -0.72 -0.74 4.59
C ILE A 36 -1.15 -0.98 6.04
N SER A 37 -2.43 -0.92 6.36
CA SER A 37 -2.91 -1.17 7.73
C SER A 37 -2.58 -2.58 8.21
N ALA A 38 -2.73 -3.60 7.35
CA ALA A 38 -2.32 -4.97 7.67
C ALA A 38 -0.80 -5.12 7.83
N MET A 39 -0.01 -4.27 7.17
CA MET A 39 1.43 -4.19 7.41
C MET A 39 1.72 -3.57 8.77
N GLU A 40 1.10 -2.43 9.06
CA GLU A 40 1.26 -1.72 10.33
C GLU A 40 0.87 -2.59 11.53
N SER A 41 -0.20 -3.39 11.42
CA SER A 41 -0.60 -4.37 12.45
C SER A 41 0.38 -5.53 12.63
N ASP A 42 1.20 -5.87 11.63
CA ASP A 42 2.23 -6.92 11.78
C ASP A 42 3.50 -6.39 12.48
N PHE A 43 3.76 -5.07 12.39
CA PHE A 43 4.91 -4.40 13.01
C PHE A 43 4.57 -3.70 14.33
N GLY A 44 3.28 -3.57 14.65
CA GLY A 44 2.72 -2.94 15.85
C GLY A 44 2.39 -3.91 16.97
#